data_AF-A0A3D0MUY2-F1
#
_entry.id   AF-A0A3D0MUY2-F1
#
_cell.length_a   1.000
_cell.length_b   1.000
_cell.length_c   1.000
_cell.angle_alpha   90.00
_cell.angle_beta   90.00
_cell.angle_gamma   90.00
#
_symmetry.space_group_name_H-M   'P 1'
#
loop_
_entity.id
_entity.type
_entity.pdbx_description
1 polymer ?
#
loop_
_entity_poly.entity_id
_entity_poly.type
_entity_poly.pdbx_seq_one_letter_code
_entity_poly.pdbx_strand_id
1 'polypeptide(L)'
;GLFGAFEVFIDTIVICTMTALVILVAAPNIWHSGLNGVELTFSAFQQFYGKWGTGIVAIGVLLAAFSTMVGYYIEYETSVVYLFGQKAVRFFRWIYLIPPFIAVSLSVEFVWTIVDISTGIEGLPNMLALLLLSGKFVQLFNDYKKEHM
;
A
#
# COMPACT_ATOMS: atom_id res chain seq x y z
N GLY A 1 8.86 -15.21 2.22
CA GLY A 1 8.05 -16.16 1.43
C GLY A 1 6.67 -16.29 2.03
N LEU A 2 6.49 -17.21 2.98
CA LEU A 2 5.17 -17.53 3.55
C LEU A 2 4.52 -16.38 4.33
N PHE A 3 5.29 -15.67 5.16
CA PHE A 3 4.77 -14.50 5.91
C PHE A 3 4.31 -13.36 4.99
N GLY A 4 5.03 -13.07 3.90
CA GLY A 4 4.61 -12.04 2.94
C GLY A 4 3.32 -12.41 2.21
N ALA A 5 3.11 -13.69 1.88
CA ALA A 5 1.83 -14.13 1.30
C ALA A 5 0.68 -14.01 2.30
N PHE A 6 0.94 -14.27 3.59
CA PHE A 6 -0.05 -14.10 4.65
C PHE A 6 -0.41 -12.63 4.88
N GLU A 7 0.56 -11.72 4.81
CA GLU A 7 0.35 -10.27 4.91
C GLU A 7 -0.61 -9.77 3.82
N VAL A 8 -0.36 -10.12 2.55
CA VAL A 8 -1.23 -9.75 1.42
C VAL A 8 -2.63 -10.35 1.58
N PHE A 9 -2.74 -11.58 2.08
CA PHE A 9 -4.03 -12.20 2.34
C PHE A 9 -4.84 -11.41 3.39
N ILE A 10 -4.22 -11.03 4.51
CA ILE A 10 -4.90 -10.26 5.56
C ILE A 10 -5.31 -8.88 5.03
N ASP A 11 -4.43 -8.18 4.33
CA ASP A 11 -4.72 -6.85 3.79
C ASP A 11 -5.86 -6.88 2.76
N THR A 12 -5.73 -7.70 1.70
CA THR A 12 -6.66 -7.66 0.57
C THR A 12 -7.93 -8.46 0.84
N ILE A 13 -7.83 -9.70 1.34
CA ILE A 13 -9.00 -10.58 1.48
C ILE A 13 -9.81 -10.23 2.72
N VAL A 14 -9.16 -9.89 3.82
CA VAL A 14 -9.87 -9.58 5.08
C VAL A 14 -10.20 -8.09 5.16
N ILE A 15 -9.18 -7.22 5.17
CA ILE A 15 -9.38 -5.79 5.50
C ILE A 15 -10.07 -5.03 4.36
N CYS A 16 -9.59 -5.16 3.12
CA CYS A 16 -10.19 -4.46 1.97
C CYS A 16 -11.61 -4.96 1.68
N THR A 17 -11.86 -6.27 1.75
CA THR A 17 -13.22 -6.82 1.59
C THR A 17 -14.17 -6.31 2.67
N MET A 18 -13.76 -6.29 3.95
CA MET A 18 -14.59 -5.75 5.03
C MET A 18 -14.95 -4.28 4.79
N THR A 19 -13.97 -3.48 4.37
CA THR A 19 -14.19 -2.06 4.05
C THR A 19 -15.16 -1.90 2.88
N ALA A 20 -14.97 -2.67 1.81
CA ALA A 20 -15.86 -2.67 0.65
C ALA A 20 -17.30 -3.07 1.02
N LEU A 21 -17.47 -4.09 1.87
CA LEU A 21 -18.79 -4.51 2.35
C LEU A 21 -19.47 -3.41 3.16
N VAL A 22 -18.75 -2.69 4.03
CA VAL A 22 -19.31 -1.55 4.76
C VAL A 22 -19.79 -0.46 3.81
N ILE A 23 -19.01 -0.15 2.76
CA ILE A 23 -19.39 0.83 1.73
C ILE A 23 -20.61 0.34 0.93
N LEU A 24 -20.68 -0.94 0.56
CA LEU A 24 -21.78 -1.50 -0.22
C LEU A 24 -23.10 -1.59 0.54
N VAL A 25 -23.05 -1.88 1.84
CA VAL A 25 -24.24 -1.91 2.70
C VAL A 25 -24.71 -0.49 3.04
N ALA A 26 -23.82 0.51 2.95
CA ALA A 26 -24.18 1.91 3.11
C ALA A 26 -25.26 2.33 2.11
N ALA A 27 -26.02 3.37 2.45
CA ALA A 27 -27.18 3.77 1.67
C ALA A 27 -26.78 4.22 0.25
N PRO A 28 -27.66 4.04 -0.75
CA PRO A 28 -27.41 4.41 -2.15
C PRO A 28 -26.93 5.84 -2.37
N ASN A 29 -27.38 6.77 -1.52
CA ASN A 29 -26.96 8.16 -1.56
C ASN A 29 -25.47 8.35 -1.25
N ILE A 30 -24.80 7.43 -0.57
CA ILE A 30 -23.37 7.53 -0.22
C ILE A 30 -22.48 7.12 -1.38
N TRP A 31 -22.72 5.95 -1.98
CA TRP A 31 -21.89 5.52 -3.12
C TRP A 31 -22.27 6.19 -4.45
N HIS A 32 -23.42 6.88 -4.52
CA HIS A 32 -23.76 7.82 -5.61
C HIS A 32 -23.42 9.29 -5.32
N SER A 33 -22.81 9.61 -4.17
CA SER A 33 -22.52 11.00 -3.78
C SER A 33 -21.43 11.69 -4.62
N GLY A 34 -20.64 10.92 -5.39
CA GLY A 34 -19.44 11.41 -6.06
C GLY A 34 -18.21 11.53 -5.15
N LEU A 35 -18.32 11.12 -3.88
CA LEU A 35 -17.17 11.01 -2.97
C LEU A 35 -16.26 9.85 -3.36
N ASN A 36 -14.95 10.03 -3.19
CA ASN A 36 -13.94 9.05 -3.57
C ASN A 36 -12.97 8.74 -2.41
N GLY A 37 -12.36 7.56 -2.48
CA GLY A 37 -11.29 7.14 -1.57
C GLY A 37 -11.68 7.21 -0.09
N VAL A 38 -10.87 7.90 0.69
CA VAL A 38 -11.01 7.98 2.16
C VAL A 38 -12.28 8.72 2.60
N GLU A 39 -12.73 9.74 1.85
CA GLU A 39 -13.94 10.51 2.18
C GLU A 39 -15.23 9.67 2.04
N LEU A 40 -15.25 8.77 1.05
CA LEU A 40 -16.33 7.81 0.86
C LEU A 40 -16.42 6.83 2.03
N THR A 41 -15.27 6.29 2.46
CA THR A 41 -15.19 5.39 3.62
C THR A 41 -15.64 6.08 4.90
N PHE A 42 -15.21 7.33 5.13
CA PHE A 42 -15.67 8.10 6.29
C PHE A 42 -17.18 8.27 6.30
N SER A 43 -17.77 8.63 5.16
CA SER A 43 -19.21 8.83 5.03
C SER A 43 -20.00 7.54 5.26
N ALA A 44 -19.53 6.41 4.71
CA ALA A 44 -20.13 5.10 4.91
C ALA A 44 -20.11 4.68 6.40
N PHE A 45 -18.98 4.80 7.07
CA PHE A 45 -18.87 4.46 8.49
C PHE A 45 -19.64 5.43 9.39
N GLN A 46 -19.74 6.70 9.02
CA GLN A 46 -20.54 7.69 9.74
C GLN A 46 -22.03 7.32 9.73
N GLN A 47 -22.53 6.75 8.64
CA GLN A 47 -23.93 6.37 8.53
C GLN A 47 -24.31 5.29 9.54
N PHE A 48 -23.48 4.26 9.70
CA PHE A 48 -23.77 3.13 10.58
C PHE A 48 -23.44 3.39 12.04
N TYR A 49 -22.32 4.07 12.30
CA TYR A 49 -21.73 4.17 13.63
C TYR A 49 -21.65 5.62 14.14
N GLY A 50 -22.21 6.58 13.41
CA GLY A 50 -22.19 8.00 13.77
C GLY A 50 -20.77 8.55 13.88
N LYS A 51 -20.58 9.54 14.78
CA LYS A 51 -19.28 10.17 15.03
C LYS A 51 -18.21 9.22 15.62
N TRP A 52 -18.63 8.11 16.21
CA TRP A 52 -17.70 7.10 16.73
C TRP A 52 -17.05 6.32 15.59
N GLY A 53 -17.81 5.99 14.54
CA GLY A 53 -17.29 5.33 13.34
C GLY A 53 -16.21 6.13 12.63
N THR A 54 -16.43 7.44 12.48
CA THR A 54 -15.46 8.32 11.83
C THR A 54 -14.16 8.42 12.63
N GLY A 55 -14.22 8.46 13.96
CA GLY A 55 -13.02 8.48 14.81
C GLY A 55 -12.14 7.23 14.65
N ILE A 56 -12.77 6.05 14.61
CA ILE A 56 -12.05 4.77 14.44
C ILE A 56 -11.39 4.70 13.06
N VAL A 57 -12.12 5.05 12.01
CA VAL A 57 -11.58 5.07 10.63
C VAL A 57 -10.42 6.06 10.52
N ALA A 58 -10.50 7.23 11.17
CA ALA A 58 -9.45 8.23 11.12
C ALA A 58 -8.14 7.72 11.73
N ILE A 59 -8.23 7.06 12.89
CA ILE A 59 -7.07 6.43 13.53
C ILE A 59 -6.52 5.30 12.65
N GLY A 60 -7.40 4.47 12.08
CA GLY A 60 -7.00 3.38 11.18
C GLY A 60 -6.26 3.87 9.94
N VAL A 61 -6.80 4.87 9.24
CA VAL A 61 -6.17 5.47 8.06
C VAL A 61 -4.84 6.14 8.43
N LEU A 62 -4.77 6.82 9.58
CA LEU A 62 -3.52 7.44 10.04
C LEU A 62 -2.42 6.40 10.31
N LEU A 63 -2.75 5.31 11.00
CA LEU A 63 -1.80 4.23 11.28
C LEU A 63 -1.38 3.51 10.00
N ALA A 64 -2.32 3.23 9.09
CA ALA A 64 -2.04 2.60 7.80
C ALA A 64 -1.16 3.48 6.91
N ALA A 65 -1.47 4.78 6.80
CA ALA A 65 -0.66 5.72 6.05
C ALA A 65 0.76 5.85 6.63
N PHE A 66 0.88 5.86 7.95
CA PHE A 66 2.16 5.90 8.63
C PHE A 66 3.00 4.63 8.37
N SER A 67 2.41 3.44 8.53
CA SER A 67 3.12 2.18 8.26
C SER A 67 3.60 2.09 6.82
N THR A 68 2.75 2.50 5.87
CA THR A 68 3.08 2.50 4.44
C THR A 68 4.21 3.48 4.14
N MET A 69 4.20 4.69 4.73
CA MET A 69 5.28 5.66 4.56
C MET A 69 6.61 5.13 5.10
N VAL A 70 6.61 4.42 6.23
CA VAL A 70 7.83 3.78 6.76
C VAL A 70 8.31 2.66 5.84
N GLY A 71 7.40 1.84 5.29
CA GLY A 71 7.73 0.79 4.33
C GLY A 71 8.42 1.33 3.08
N TYR A 72 7.82 2.31 2.42
CA TYR A 72 8.42 2.94 1.24
C TYR A 72 9.73 3.67 1.53
N TYR A 73 9.90 4.21 2.75
CA TYR A 73 11.17 4.81 3.14
C TYR A 73 12.30 3.78 3.20
N ILE A 74 12.03 2.55 3.65
CA ILE A 74 13.01 1.46 3.70
C ILE A 74 13.39 1.01 2.27
N GLU A 75 12.42 0.90 1.37
CA GLU A 75 12.67 0.59 -0.05
C GLU A 75 13.50 1.69 -0.74
N TYR A 76 13.16 2.95 -0.46
CA TYR A 76 13.90 4.11 -0.92
C TYR A 76 15.34 4.12 -0.41
N GLU A 77 15.54 3.92 0.90
CA GLU A 77 16.88 3.87 1.51
C GLU A 77 17.71 2.74 0.91
N THR A 78 17.13 1.55 0.75
CA THR A 78 17.81 0.39 0.13
C THR A 78 18.25 0.70 -1.30
N SER A 79 17.39 1.32 -2.10
CA SER A 79 17.68 1.72 -3.48
C SER A 79 18.80 2.77 -3.56
N VAL A 80 18.77 3.76 -2.67
CA VAL A 80 19.81 4.79 -2.57
C VAL A 80 21.15 4.19 -2.15
N VAL A 81 21.16 3.28 -1.17
CA VAL A 81 22.38 2.58 -0.74
C VAL A 81 22.98 1.78 -1.89
N TYR A 82 22.14 1.09 -2.68
CA TYR A 82 22.58 0.30 -3.81
C TYR A 82 23.23 1.14 -4.92
N LEU A 83 22.68 2.32 -5.22
CA LEU A 83 23.16 3.18 -6.32
C LEU A 83 24.29 4.13 -5.92
N PHE A 84 24.22 4.74 -4.73
CA PHE A 84 25.06 5.86 -4.32
C PHE A 84 25.89 5.57 -3.06
N GLY A 85 25.70 4.40 -2.44
CA GLY A 85 26.38 4.00 -1.23
C GLY A 85 25.80 4.61 0.05
N GLN A 86 26.24 4.10 1.19
CA GLN A 86 25.64 4.37 2.50
C GLN A 86 25.74 5.83 2.96
N LYS A 87 26.76 6.57 2.51
CA LYS A 87 26.96 7.98 2.89
C LYS A 87 25.92 8.91 2.25
N ALA A 88 25.37 8.53 1.10
CA ALA A 88 24.37 9.33 0.38
C ALA A 88 23.01 9.35 1.09
N VAL A 89 22.68 8.30 1.84
CA VAL A 89 21.38 8.16 2.55
C VAL A 89 21.04 9.37 3.40
N ARG A 90 22.02 9.93 4.15
CA ARG A 90 21.78 11.09 5.03
C ARG A 90 21.29 12.32 4.25
N PHE A 91 21.76 12.51 3.02
CA PHE A 91 21.32 13.61 2.16
C PHE A 91 19.97 13.28 1.51
N PHE A 92 19.84 12.10 0.94
CA PHE A 92 18.63 11.65 0.23
C PHE A 92 17.41 11.48 1.15
N ARG A 93 17.61 11.27 2.46
CA ARG A 93 16.51 11.22 3.45
C ARG A 93 15.65 12.50 3.46
N TRP A 94 16.28 13.67 3.29
CA TRP A 94 15.54 14.94 3.24
C TRP A 94 14.69 15.06 1.98
N ILE A 95 15.18 14.51 0.86
CA ILE A 95 14.45 14.52 -0.42
C ILE A 95 13.18 13.68 -0.30
N TYR A 96 13.23 12.54 0.40
CA TYR A 96 12.06 11.66 0.60
C TYR A 96 10.87 12.36 1.27
N LEU A 97 11.12 13.37 2.11
CA LEU A 97 10.08 14.09 2.83
C LEU A 97 9.36 15.14 1.97
N ILE A 98 9.91 15.54 0.83
CA ILE A 98 9.39 16.65 0.00
C ILE A 98 8.08 16.28 -0.74
N PRO A 99 7.97 15.12 -1.44
CA PRO A 99 6.78 14.80 -2.24
C PRO A 99 5.45 14.85 -1.49
N PRO A 100 5.33 14.35 -0.24
CA PRO A 100 4.09 14.48 0.53
C PRO A 100 3.61 15.93 0.70
N PHE A 101 4.51 16.90 0.90
CA PHE A 101 4.13 18.31 1.02
C PHE A 101 3.63 18.89 -0.31
N ILE A 102 4.21 18.46 -1.42
CA ILE A 102 3.77 18.87 -2.76
C ILE A 102 2.40 18.25 -3.07
N ALA A 103 2.19 16.99 -2.70
CA ALA A 103 0.95 16.25 -2.95
C ALA A 103 -0.29 16.91 -2.34
N VAL A 104 -0.15 17.63 -1.22
CA VAL A 104 -1.26 18.40 -0.60
C VAL A 104 -1.82 19.48 -1.53
N SER A 105 -1.01 20.02 -2.44
CA SER A 105 -1.43 21.06 -3.38
C SER A 105 -1.94 20.52 -4.71
N LEU A 106 -1.93 19.20 -4.91
CA LEU A 106 -2.29 18.54 -6.18
C LEU A 106 -3.65 17.86 -6.07
N SER A 107 -4.30 17.63 -7.21
CA SER A 107 -5.55 16.85 -7.23
C SER A 107 -5.26 15.38 -6.93
N VAL A 108 -6.19 14.74 -6.22
CA VAL A 108 -6.09 13.32 -5.83
C VAL A 108 -5.86 12.43 -7.05
N GLU A 109 -6.63 12.63 -8.12
CA GLU A 109 -6.51 11.88 -9.39
C GLU A 109 -5.13 12.03 -10.04
N PHE A 110 -4.54 13.23 -9.99
CA PHE A 110 -3.21 13.46 -10.55
C PHE A 110 -2.13 12.74 -9.73
N VAL A 111 -2.24 12.78 -8.40
CA VAL A 111 -1.33 12.05 -7.50
C VAL A 111 -1.41 10.54 -7.77
N TRP A 112 -2.62 9.97 -7.86
CA TRP A 112 -2.80 8.55 -8.19
C TRP A 112 -2.22 8.19 -9.56
N THR A 113 -2.39 9.05 -10.57
CA THR A 113 -1.80 8.83 -11.90
C THR A 113 -0.27 8.70 -11.83
N ILE A 114 0.40 9.55 -11.05
CA ILE A 114 1.87 9.48 -10.86
C ILE A 114 2.24 8.18 -10.14
N VAL A 115 1.49 7.80 -9.11
CA VAL A 115 1.71 6.56 -8.35
C VAL A 115 1.58 5.35 -9.26
N ASP A 116 0.51 5.24 -10.04
CA ASP A 116 0.24 4.11 -10.93
C ASP A 116 1.35 3.93 -11.97
N ILE A 117 1.83 5.04 -12.56
CA ILE A 117 2.96 5.01 -13.51
C ILE A 117 4.24 4.54 -12.81
N SER A 118 4.51 5.05 -11.61
CA SER A 118 5.72 4.73 -10.85
C SER A 118 5.74 3.25 -10.42
N THR A 119 4.63 2.75 -9.87
CA THR A 119 4.46 1.34 -9.50
C THR A 119 4.52 0.43 -10.72
N GLY A 120 4.03 0.87 -11.89
CA GLY A 120 4.18 0.13 -13.14
C GLY A 120 5.66 -0.04 -13.55
N ILE A 121 6.44 1.04 -13.49
CA ILE A 121 7.87 1.02 -13.85
C ILE A 121 8.67 0.11 -12.91
N GLU A 122 8.34 0.10 -11.62
CA GLU A 122 8.99 -0.77 -10.63
C GLU A 122 8.53 -2.24 -10.74
N GLY A 123 7.23 -2.45 -10.92
CA GLY A 123 6.62 -3.78 -10.94
C GLY A 123 7.00 -4.60 -12.17
N LEU A 124 7.01 -3.99 -13.35
CA LEU A 124 7.31 -4.68 -14.62
C LEU A 124 8.66 -5.43 -14.64
N PRO A 125 9.81 -4.82 -14.29
CA PRO A 125 11.09 -5.53 -14.29
C PRO A 125 11.14 -6.61 -13.21
N ASN A 126 10.54 -6.38 -12.03
CA ASN A 126 10.48 -7.38 -10.95
C ASN A 126 9.65 -8.59 -11.36
N MET A 127 8.47 -8.39 -11.96
CA MET A 127 7.64 -9.48 -12.47
C MET A 127 8.36 -10.29 -13.56
N LEU A 128 9.07 -9.62 -14.48
CA LEU A 128 9.86 -10.30 -15.50
C LEU A 128 10.98 -11.15 -14.88
N ALA A 129 11.71 -10.59 -13.91
CA ALA A 129 12.76 -11.31 -13.20
C ALA A 129 12.22 -12.54 -12.44
N LEU A 130 11.06 -12.41 -11.79
CA LEU A 130 10.40 -13.52 -11.09
C LEU A 130 9.97 -14.63 -12.06
N LEU A 131 9.46 -14.28 -13.25
CA LEU A 131 9.12 -15.28 -14.27
C LEU A 131 10.35 -16.06 -14.74
N LEU A 132 11.46 -15.37 -14.98
CA LEU A 132 12.73 -16.00 -15.37
C LEU A 132 13.33 -16.86 -14.25
N LEU A 133 13.15 -16.46 -12.99
CA LEU A 133 13.67 -17.16 -11.80
C LEU A 133 12.70 -18.22 -11.25
N SER A 134 11.50 -18.36 -11.82
CA SER A 134 10.46 -19.29 -11.36
C SER A 134 10.97 -20.73 -11.20
N GLY A 135 11.82 -21.20 -12.11
CA GLY A 135 12.44 -22.52 -12.02
C GLY A 135 13.33 -22.71 -10.78
N LYS A 136 14.12 -21.69 -10.39
CA LYS A 136 14.93 -21.72 -9.17
C LYS A 136 14.06 -21.67 -7.91
N PHE A 137 12.99 -20.89 -7.94
CA PHE A 137 12.04 -20.83 -6.83
C PHE A 137 11.40 -22.20 -6.56
N VAL A 138 10.96 -22.92 -7.60
CA VAL A 138 10.37 -24.25 -7.46
C VAL A 138 11.38 -25.25 -6.88
N GLN A 139 12.65 -25.18 -7.28
CA GLN A 139 13.70 -26.01 -6.69
C GLN A 139 13.85 -25.74 -5.18
N LEU A 140 14.03 -24.48 -4.79
CA LEU A 140 14.14 -24.07 -3.39
C LEU A 140 12.90 -24.45 -2.56
N PHE A 141 11.70 -24.32 -3.13
CA PHE A 141 10.46 -24.71 -2.48
C PHE A 141 10.37 -26.22 -2.25
N ASN A 142 10.79 -27.02 -3.22
CA ASN A 142 10.80 -28.48 -3.08
C ASN A 142 11.82 -28.96 -2.05
N ASP A 143 12.98 -28.29 -1.95
CA ASP A 143 13.98 -28.60 -0.94
C ASP A 143 13.48 -28.25 0.47
N TYR A 144 12.89 -27.06 0.65
CA TYR A 144 12.23 -26.67 1.90
C TYR A 144 11.14 -27.68 2.31
N LYS A 145 10.31 -28.11 1.35
CA LYS A 145 9.25 -29.08 1.62
C LYS A 145 9.82 -30.43 2.09
N LYS A 146 10.91 -30.93 1.49
CA LYS A 146 11.55 -32.18 1.91
C LYS A 146 12.16 -32.12 3.31
N GLU A 147 12.61 -30.95 3.73
CA GLU A 147 13.29 -30.77 5.02
C GLU A 147 12.30 -30.59 6.18
N HIS A 148 11.08 -30.08 5.92
CA HIS A 148 10.13 -29.66 6.96
C HIS A 148 8.70 -30.24 6.82
N MET A 149 8.42 -31.07 5.81
CA MET A 149 7.20 -31.88 5.68
C MET A 149 7.55 -33.34 5.41
#